data_AF-A0A968Q4Y2-F1
#
_entry.id   AF-A0A968Q4Y2-F1
#
_cell.length_a   1.000
_cell.length_b   1.000
_cell.length_c   1.000
_cell.angle_alpha   90.00
_cell.angle_beta   90.00
_cell.angle_gamma   90.00
#
_symmetry.space_group_name_H-M   'P 1'
#
loop_
_entity.id
_entity.type
_entity.pdbx_description
1 polymer ?
#
loop_
_entity_poly.entity_id
_entity_poly.type
_entity_poly.pdbx_seq_one_letter_code
_entity_poly.pdbx_strand_id
1 'polypeptide(L)'
;MATRPLWLQGETGSGKTAWLIDQLMAAAGPDGTEILATGQSFLLFAANGDNRIRLADRIAVATRGPFEVVTTTPNGFMQDEVMLFWPLLVNHLGLLPQFPVRLRPENEQELAARLWQPQLLDGRLQVEGWLEPQTVRRALDFCSWGLWQGSQRRIYPPYCQRAYRRGSPPKPFGEPSGKR
;
A
#
# COMPACT_ATOMS: atom_id res chain seq x y z
N MET A 1 -17.09 24.78 2.36
CA MET A 1 -16.54 23.44 2.68
C MET A 1 -16.88 23.09 4.13
N ALA A 2 -17.23 21.84 4.40
CA ALA A 2 -17.42 21.38 5.77
C ALA A 2 -16.06 21.42 6.51
N THR A 3 -15.95 22.25 7.55
CA THR A 3 -14.80 22.32 8.47
C THR A 3 -14.76 21.13 9.45
N ARG A 4 -15.63 20.14 9.25
CA ARG A 4 -15.80 18.96 10.09
C ARG A 4 -15.97 17.71 9.23
N PRO A 5 -15.47 16.55 9.69
CA PRO A 5 -15.68 15.30 8.98
C PRO A 5 -17.18 14.99 8.88
N LEU A 6 -17.65 14.72 7.67
CA LEU A 6 -19.02 14.32 7.39
C LEU A 6 -19.04 12.84 7.00
N TRP A 7 -19.86 12.06 7.69
CA TRP A 7 -20.07 10.64 7.37
C TRP A 7 -21.35 10.46 6.56
N LEU A 8 -21.23 9.94 5.34
CA LEU A 8 -22.37 9.70 4.44
C LEU A 8 -22.71 8.21 4.44
N GLN A 9 -23.95 7.87 4.79
CA GLN A 9 -24.47 6.50 4.75
C GLN A 9 -25.61 6.38 3.77
N GLY A 10 -25.75 5.19 3.18
CA GLY A 10 -26.86 4.85 2.30
C GLY A 10 -26.57 3.57 1.53
N GLU A 11 -27.61 2.95 1.00
CA GLU A 11 -27.51 1.72 0.22
C GLU A 11 -26.80 1.92 -1.13
N THR A 12 -26.46 0.83 -1.80
CA THR A 12 -25.93 0.89 -3.17
C THR A 12 -26.95 1.59 -4.08
N GLY A 13 -26.49 2.53 -4.90
CA GLY A 13 -27.37 3.29 -5.80
C GLY A 13 -28.04 4.52 -5.17
N SER A 14 -27.83 4.81 -3.88
CA SER A 14 -28.43 5.97 -3.18
C SER A 14 -27.92 7.36 -3.62
N GLY A 15 -27.18 7.47 -4.73
CA GLY A 15 -26.66 8.75 -5.23
C GLY A 15 -25.45 9.33 -4.51
N LYS A 16 -24.80 8.62 -3.57
CA LYS A 16 -23.62 9.13 -2.81
C LYS A 16 -22.52 9.71 -3.71
N THR A 17 -22.23 9.05 -4.83
CA THR A 17 -21.21 9.51 -5.77
C THR A 17 -21.64 10.77 -6.52
N ALA A 18 -22.93 10.90 -6.86
CA ALA A 18 -23.45 12.11 -7.49
C ALA A 18 -23.37 13.29 -6.53
N TRP A 19 -23.81 13.08 -5.28
CA TRP A 19 -23.70 14.07 -4.21
C TRP A 19 -22.25 14.52 -3.99
N LEU A 20 -21.28 13.60 -4.00
CA LEU A 20 -19.86 13.93 -3.86
C LEU A 20 -19.38 14.84 -5.00
N ILE A 21 -19.80 14.57 -6.24
CA ILE A 21 -19.47 15.39 -7.40
C ILE A 21 -20.10 16.78 -7.28
N ASP A 22 -21.36 16.87 -6.86
CA ASP A 22 -22.03 18.16 -6.64
C ASP A 22 -21.30 19.00 -5.58
N GLN A 23 -20.81 18.37 -4.52
CA GLN A 23 -19.99 19.07 -3.51
C GLN A 23 -18.65 19.55 -4.06
N LEU A 24 -18.00 18.78 -4.93
CA LEU A 24 -16.77 19.22 -5.59
C LEU A 24 -17.02 20.44 -6.47
N MET A 25 -18.09 20.42 -7.26
CA MET A 25 -18.49 21.53 -8.12
C MET A 25 -18.85 22.77 -7.30
N ALA A 26 -19.60 22.59 -6.21
CA ALA A 26 -19.94 23.69 -5.30
C ALA A 26 -18.70 24.27 -4.59
N ALA A 27 -17.72 23.42 -4.25
CA ALA A 27 -16.47 23.85 -3.64
C ALA A 27 -15.54 24.58 -4.61
N ALA A 28 -15.66 24.35 -5.91
CA ALA A 28 -14.90 25.04 -6.95
C ALA A 28 -15.50 26.39 -7.36
N GLY A 29 -16.72 26.73 -6.92
CA GLY A 29 -17.41 27.96 -7.31
C GLY A 29 -17.94 27.95 -8.76
N PRO A 30 -18.81 28.91 -9.13
CA PRO A 30 -19.52 28.93 -10.41
C PRO A 30 -18.63 29.16 -11.64
N ASP A 31 -17.47 29.80 -11.47
CA ASP A 31 -16.52 30.15 -12.54
C ASP A 31 -15.18 29.38 -12.44
N GLY A 32 -15.10 28.39 -11.55
CA GLY A 32 -13.84 27.79 -11.13
C GLY A 32 -13.03 28.72 -10.21
N THR A 33 -12.93 30.02 -10.47
CA THR A 33 -11.97 31.01 -9.92
C THR A 33 -11.64 31.07 -8.41
N GLU A 34 -12.39 30.45 -7.50
CA GLU A 34 -11.95 30.24 -6.10
C GLU A 34 -11.20 28.90 -5.91
N ILE A 35 -10.70 28.37 -7.04
CA ILE A 35 -9.85 27.19 -7.16
C ILE A 35 -8.74 27.31 -6.13
N LEU A 36 -8.68 26.35 -5.20
CA LEU A 36 -7.44 25.79 -4.68
C LEU A 36 -6.17 26.55 -5.17
N ALA A 37 -5.47 27.21 -4.24
CA ALA A 37 -4.29 28.03 -4.56
C ALA A 37 -3.35 27.27 -5.51
N THR A 38 -2.73 27.95 -6.48
CA THR A 38 -1.91 27.31 -7.51
C THR A 38 -1.04 26.18 -6.94
N GLY A 39 -1.26 24.96 -7.41
CA GLY A 39 -0.60 23.74 -6.89
C GLY A 39 -1.41 22.94 -5.87
N GLN A 40 -2.64 23.32 -5.56
CA GLN A 40 -3.56 22.56 -4.73
C GLN A 40 -4.53 21.73 -5.61
N SER A 41 -4.81 20.51 -5.17
CA SER A 41 -5.71 19.57 -5.85
C SER A 41 -6.68 18.91 -4.86
N PHE A 42 -7.86 18.50 -5.34
CA PHE A 42 -8.73 17.63 -4.55
C PHE A 42 -8.20 16.20 -4.55
N LEU A 43 -8.01 15.61 -3.36
CA LEU A 43 -7.63 14.21 -3.21
C LEU A 43 -8.86 13.35 -2.92
N LEU A 44 -9.14 12.39 -3.80
CA LEU A 44 -10.24 11.45 -3.66
C LEU A 44 -9.73 10.02 -3.57
N PHE A 45 -10.17 9.34 -2.52
CA PHE A 45 -9.90 7.93 -2.31
C PHE A 45 -11.02 7.05 -2.83
N ALA A 46 -10.65 6.06 -3.64
CA ALA A 46 -11.50 4.93 -4.00
C ALA A 46 -11.01 3.66 -3.30
N ALA A 47 -11.92 2.73 -3.04
CA ALA A 47 -11.60 1.50 -2.31
C ALA A 47 -10.62 0.57 -3.06
N ASN A 48 -10.65 0.59 -4.40
CA ASN A 48 -9.79 -0.25 -5.25
C ASN A 48 -9.56 0.41 -6.62
N GLY A 49 -8.73 -0.21 -7.46
CA GLY A 49 -8.33 0.31 -8.77
C GLY A 49 -9.49 0.49 -9.75
N ASP A 50 -10.44 -0.45 -9.78
CA ASP A 50 -11.61 -0.37 -10.67
C ASP A 50 -12.54 0.78 -10.27
N ASN A 51 -12.80 0.92 -8.97
CA ASN A 51 -13.58 2.02 -8.42
C ASN A 51 -12.91 3.37 -8.68
N ARG A 52 -11.57 3.41 -8.61
CA ARG A 52 -10.79 4.61 -8.93
C ARG A 52 -11.01 5.03 -10.38
N ILE A 53 -10.90 4.10 -11.34
CA ILE A 53 -11.08 4.40 -12.77
C ILE A 53 -12.51 4.92 -13.01
N ARG A 54 -13.53 4.21 -12.52
CA ARG A 54 -14.93 4.63 -12.68
C ARG A 54 -15.23 5.99 -12.04
N LEU A 55 -14.60 6.28 -10.90
CA LEU A 55 -14.74 7.57 -10.23
C LEU A 55 -14.07 8.70 -11.02
N ALA A 56 -12.86 8.47 -11.52
CA ALA A 56 -12.13 9.41 -12.35
C ALA A 56 -12.91 9.77 -13.62
N ASP A 57 -13.46 8.78 -14.32
CA ASP A 57 -14.26 9.00 -15.54
C ASP A 57 -15.48 9.87 -15.26
N ARG A 58 -16.21 9.58 -14.18
CA ARG A 58 -17.40 10.36 -13.78
C ARG A 58 -17.05 11.80 -13.45
N ILE A 59 -15.94 12.02 -12.75
CA ILE A 59 -15.47 13.37 -12.40
C ILE A 59 -15.02 14.11 -13.66
N ALA A 60 -14.28 13.46 -14.56
CA ALA A 60 -13.83 14.07 -15.81
C ALA A 60 -15.01 14.56 -16.65
N VAL A 61 -16.07 13.73 -16.77
CA VAL A 61 -17.31 14.09 -17.48
C VAL A 61 -18.05 15.25 -16.80
N ALA A 62 -18.13 15.24 -15.46
CA ALA A 62 -18.90 16.24 -14.73
C ALA A 62 -18.19 17.61 -14.62
N THR A 63 -16.88 17.60 -14.45
CA THR A 63 -16.12 18.83 -14.17
C THR A 63 -15.73 19.58 -15.44
N ARG A 64 -15.41 18.89 -16.55
CA ARG A 64 -14.90 19.52 -17.80
C ARG A 64 -13.58 20.31 -17.64
N GLY A 65 -12.79 20.01 -16.59
CA GLY A 65 -11.42 20.53 -16.41
C GLY A 65 -11.16 21.88 -15.70
N PRO A 66 -12.07 22.50 -14.94
CA PRO A 66 -11.81 23.79 -14.28
C PRO A 66 -10.88 23.68 -13.05
N PHE A 67 -10.60 22.48 -12.54
CA PHE A 67 -9.73 22.27 -11.39
C PHE A 67 -9.11 20.87 -11.37
N GLU A 68 -7.99 20.72 -10.65
CA GLU A 68 -7.25 19.46 -10.57
C GLU A 68 -7.85 18.52 -9.50
N VAL A 69 -8.12 17.28 -9.91
CA VAL A 69 -8.61 16.22 -9.04
C VAL A 69 -7.72 14.99 -9.16
N VAL A 70 -7.11 14.59 -8.04
CA VAL A 70 -6.29 13.39 -7.92
C VAL A 70 -7.16 12.27 -7.36
N THR A 71 -7.36 11.23 -8.17
CA THR A 71 -8.06 10.01 -7.73
C THR A 71 -7.05 8.88 -7.51
N THR A 72 -7.06 8.29 -6.31
CA THR A 72 -6.16 7.20 -5.96
C THR A 72 -6.83 6.22 -5.01
N THR A 73 -6.15 5.12 -4.71
CA THR A 73 -6.54 4.24 -3.60
C THR A 73 -5.72 4.59 -2.37
N PRO A 74 -6.21 4.33 -1.14
CA PRO A 74 -5.39 4.55 0.06
C PRO A 74 -4.02 3.87 -0.02
N ASN A 75 -3.97 2.64 -0.55
CA ASN A 75 -2.72 1.92 -0.76
C ASN A 75 -1.82 2.59 -1.82
N GLY A 76 -2.40 3.06 -2.92
CA GLY A 76 -1.66 3.79 -3.96
C GLY A 76 -1.03 5.06 -3.42
N PHE A 77 -1.80 5.89 -2.71
CA PHE A 77 -1.30 7.09 -2.05
C PHE A 77 -0.15 6.79 -1.09
N MET A 78 -0.32 5.83 -0.18
CA MET A 78 0.75 5.46 0.75
C MET A 78 2.01 4.96 0.05
N GLN A 79 1.86 4.24 -1.08
CA GLN A 79 3.00 3.84 -1.90
C GLN A 79 3.72 5.05 -2.49
N ASP A 80 2.97 5.98 -3.09
CA ASP A 80 3.53 7.19 -3.70
C ASP A 80 4.28 8.04 -2.65
N GLU A 81 3.73 8.19 -1.45
CA GLU A 81 4.40 8.88 -0.33
C GLU A 81 5.69 8.15 0.11
N VAL A 82 5.65 6.82 0.24
CA VAL A 82 6.86 6.03 0.59
C VAL A 82 7.93 6.15 -0.48
N MET A 83 7.54 6.17 -1.76
CA MET A 83 8.47 6.38 -2.88
C MET A 83 9.08 7.78 -2.84
N LEU A 84 8.25 8.81 -2.62
CA LEU A 84 8.67 10.21 -2.55
C LEU A 84 9.68 10.43 -1.42
N PHE A 85 9.44 9.84 -0.25
CA PHE A 85 10.29 9.97 0.93
C PHE A 85 11.35 8.89 1.07
N TRP A 86 11.48 7.97 0.10
CA TRP A 86 12.43 6.85 0.16
C TRP A 86 13.88 7.28 0.44
N PRO A 87 14.43 8.33 -0.19
CA PRO A 87 15.81 8.75 0.11
C PRO A 87 16.03 9.13 1.59
N LEU A 88 15.02 9.73 2.22
CA LEU A 88 15.07 10.09 3.65
C LEU A 88 14.95 8.84 4.53
N LEU A 89 14.10 7.90 4.15
CA LEU A 89 13.92 6.62 4.86
C LEU A 89 15.19 5.78 4.83
N VAL A 90 15.86 5.68 3.68
CA VAL A 90 17.13 4.95 3.53
C VAL A 90 18.20 5.52 4.48
N ASN A 91 18.35 6.85 4.49
CA ASN A 91 19.30 7.52 5.37
C ASN A 91 18.99 7.31 6.85
N HIS A 92 17.71 7.42 7.24
CA HIS A 92 17.28 7.24 8.62
C HIS A 92 17.45 5.79 9.11
N LEU A 93 17.20 4.81 8.24
CA LEU A 93 17.26 3.39 8.56
C LEU A 93 18.65 2.76 8.34
N GLY A 94 19.61 3.50 7.79
CA GLY A 94 20.94 3.00 7.45
C GLY A 94 20.93 1.90 6.38
N LEU A 95 19.96 1.96 5.46
CA LEU A 95 19.85 1.01 4.35
C LEU A 95 20.82 1.39 3.23
N LEU A 96 21.20 0.43 2.38
CA LEU A 96 21.84 0.83 1.13
C LEU A 96 20.84 1.58 0.24
N PRO A 97 21.29 2.62 -0.48
CA PRO A 97 20.45 3.36 -1.42
C PRO A 97 20.18 2.49 -2.64
N GLN A 98 19.17 1.65 -2.52
CA GLN A 98 18.61 0.82 -3.60
C GLN A 98 17.19 1.28 -3.86
N PHE A 99 16.73 1.14 -5.10
CA PHE A 99 15.35 1.46 -5.42
C PHE A 99 14.39 0.57 -4.63
N PRO A 100 13.31 1.13 -4.07
CA PRO A 100 12.30 0.35 -3.39
C PRO A 100 11.64 -0.59 -4.40
N VAL A 101 11.69 -1.89 -4.11
CA VAL A 101 11.12 -2.92 -4.98
C VAL A 101 9.77 -3.36 -4.42
N ARG A 102 8.71 -3.18 -5.21
CA ARG A 102 7.42 -3.78 -4.89
C ARG A 102 7.44 -5.26 -5.26
N LEU A 103 7.41 -6.12 -4.24
CA LEU A 103 7.29 -7.56 -4.45
C LEU A 103 5.87 -7.89 -4.93
N ARG A 104 5.78 -8.69 -5.99
CA ARG A 104 4.52 -9.36 -6.34
C ARG A 104 4.24 -10.48 -5.34
N PRO A 105 2.97 -10.86 -5.10
CA PRO A 105 2.63 -11.91 -4.16
C PRO A 105 3.39 -13.23 -4.39
N GLU A 106 3.67 -13.58 -5.65
CA GLU A 106 4.37 -14.80 -6.02
C GLU A 106 5.84 -14.74 -5.58
N ASN A 107 6.52 -13.61 -5.86
CA ASN A 107 7.91 -13.40 -5.47
C ASN A 107 8.04 -13.28 -3.94
N GLU A 108 7.08 -12.63 -3.29
CA GLU A 108 7.03 -12.55 -1.83
C GLU A 108 6.93 -13.95 -1.21
N GLN A 109 6.04 -14.79 -1.72
CA GLN A 109 5.88 -16.16 -1.28
C GLN A 109 7.13 -17.00 -1.53
N GLU A 110 7.76 -16.86 -2.70
CA GLU A 110 9.01 -17.56 -3.01
C GLU A 110 10.15 -17.15 -2.07
N LEU A 111 10.32 -15.84 -1.85
CA LEU A 111 11.34 -15.32 -0.93
C LEU A 111 11.05 -15.73 0.52
N ALA A 112 9.78 -15.75 0.92
CA ALA A 112 9.38 -16.20 2.25
C ALA A 112 9.65 -17.69 2.45
N ALA A 113 9.34 -18.54 1.46
CA ALA A 113 9.66 -19.96 1.50
C ALA A 113 11.17 -20.20 1.70
N ARG A 114 12.01 -19.46 0.95
CA ARG A 114 13.47 -19.52 1.11
C ARG A 114 13.94 -19.01 2.47
N LEU A 115 13.36 -17.91 2.97
CA LEU A 115 13.71 -17.33 4.27
C LEU A 115 13.32 -18.25 5.44
N TRP A 116 12.22 -18.99 5.29
CA TRP A 116 11.64 -19.86 6.31
C TRP A 116 12.01 -21.32 6.16
N GLN A 117 12.83 -21.67 5.16
CA GLN A 117 13.24 -23.04 4.87
C GLN A 117 13.74 -23.81 6.11
N PRO A 118 14.55 -23.24 7.02
CA PRO A 118 14.95 -23.94 8.24
C PRO A 118 13.76 -24.31 9.14
N GLN A 119 12.78 -23.41 9.29
CA GLN A 119 11.59 -23.65 10.11
C GLN A 119 10.60 -24.60 9.44
N LEU A 120 10.60 -24.67 8.10
CA LEU A 120 9.81 -25.63 7.32
C LEU A 120 10.40 -27.05 7.46
N LEU A 121 11.73 -27.18 7.39
CA LEU A 121 12.43 -28.45 7.58
C LEU A 121 12.35 -28.98 9.01
N ASP A 122 12.51 -28.12 10.01
CA ASP A 122 12.43 -28.49 11.43
C ASP A 122 10.98 -28.73 11.90
N GLY A 123 10.00 -28.69 10.98
CA GLY A 123 8.57 -28.94 11.26
C GLY A 123 7.84 -27.82 12.02
N ARG A 124 8.53 -26.76 12.46
CA ARG A 124 7.95 -25.67 13.25
C ARG A 124 6.87 -24.86 12.53
N LEU A 125 6.93 -24.86 11.20
CA LEU A 125 5.93 -24.23 10.35
C LEU A 125 4.98 -25.24 9.71
N GLN A 126 5.18 -26.55 9.85
CA GLN A 126 4.30 -27.52 9.21
C GLN A 126 2.91 -27.52 9.87
N VAL A 127 1.89 -27.56 9.02
CA VAL A 127 0.49 -27.77 9.40
C VAL A 127 0.04 -29.07 8.75
N GLU A 128 -0.51 -29.98 9.54
CA GLU A 128 -0.97 -31.27 9.04
C GLU A 128 -2.00 -31.10 7.92
N GLY A 129 -1.81 -31.82 6.81
CA GLY A 129 -2.67 -31.75 5.64
C GLY A 129 -2.43 -30.55 4.70
N TRP A 130 -1.47 -29.67 5.01
CA TRP A 130 -1.15 -28.53 4.14
C TRP A 130 0.16 -28.74 3.39
N LEU A 131 0.17 -28.31 2.13
CA LEU A 131 1.40 -28.25 1.35
C LEU A 131 2.27 -27.07 1.82
N GLU A 132 3.58 -27.17 1.61
CA GLU A 132 4.53 -26.11 1.95
C GLU A 132 4.13 -24.74 1.37
N PRO A 133 3.77 -24.60 0.08
CA PRO A 133 3.35 -23.31 -0.46
C PRO A 133 2.11 -22.74 0.24
N GLN A 134 1.15 -23.59 0.63
CA GLN A 134 -0.07 -23.16 1.33
C GLN A 134 0.26 -22.64 2.73
N THR A 135 1.14 -23.37 3.42
CA THR A 135 1.66 -23.00 4.74
C THR A 135 2.36 -21.64 4.70
N VAL A 136 3.27 -21.45 3.75
CA VAL A 136 3.99 -20.18 3.55
C VAL A 136 3.01 -19.05 3.23
N ARG A 137 2.05 -19.28 2.33
CA ARG A 137 1.06 -18.25 1.96
C ARG A 137 0.23 -17.80 3.15
N ARG A 138 -0.27 -18.74 3.96
CA ARG A 138 -1.10 -18.43 5.14
C ARG A 138 -0.29 -17.73 6.22
N ALA A 139 0.96 -18.16 6.44
CA ALA A 139 1.85 -17.47 7.37
C ALA A 139 2.11 -16.01 6.94
N LEU A 140 2.31 -15.76 5.65
CA LEU A 140 2.42 -14.40 5.10
C LEU A 140 1.15 -13.58 5.31
N ASP A 141 -0.03 -14.17 5.10
CA ASP A 141 -1.30 -13.48 5.34
C ASP A 141 -1.44 -13.05 6.81
N PHE A 142 -1.06 -13.92 7.75
CA PHE A 142 -1.02 -13.58 9.19
C PHE A 142 0.02 -12.50 9.53
N CYS A 143 1.23 -12.59 8.97
CA CYS A 143 2.24 -11.54 9.17
C CYS A 143 1.70 -10.19 8.64
N SER A 144 1.06 -10.20 7.48
CA SER A 144 0.45 -9.02 6.87
C SER A 144 -0.62 -8.44 7.78
N TRP A 145 -1.61 -9.21 8.22
CA TRP A 145 -2.67 -8.73 9.09
C TRP A 145 -2.18 -8.09 10.40
N GLY A 146 -1.16 -8.69 11.03
CA GLY A 146 -0.56 -8.07 12.21
C GLY A 146 -0.01 -6.68 11.93
N LEU A 147 0.52 -6.45 10.70
CA LEU A 147 1.18 -5.19 10.35
C LEU A 147 0.12 -4.09 10.22
N TRP A 148 -1.05 -4.44 9.69
CA TRP A 148 -2.19 -3.55 9.60
C TRP A 148 -2.75 -3.14 10.98
N GLN A 149 -2.66 -4.02 11.98
CA GLN A 149 -3.17 -3.71 13.34
C GLN A 149 -2.20 -2.89 14.20
N GLY A 150 -0.98 -2.58 13.72
CA GLY A 150 0.01 -1.87 14.52
C GLY A 150 0.50 -2.63 15.76
N SER A 151 0.21 -3.93 15.83
CA SER A 151 0.52 -4.80 16.97
C SER A 151 2.03 -5.06 17.04
N GLN A 152 2.75 -4.27 17.84
CA GLN A 152 4.20 -4.43 18.03
C GLN A 152 4.58 -5.84 18.53
N ARG A 153 5.62 -6.43 17.89
CA ARG A 153 6.56 -7.54 18.24
C ARG A 153 6.12 -8.74 19.11
N ARG A 154 5.19 -8.59 20.05
CA ARG A 154 4.82 -9.58 21.07
C ARG A 154 3.84 -10.64 20.59
N ILE A 155 3.07 -10.36 19.54
CA ILE A 155 2.05 -11.28 18.97
C ILE A 155 2.58 -12.00 17.72
N TYR A 156 3.68 -11.51 17.13
CA TYR A 156 4.19 -12.11 15.91
C TYR A 156 4.97 -13.39 16.16
N PRO A 157 4.73 -14.42 15.35
CA PRO A 157 5.62 -15.55 15.30
C PRO A 157 7.06 -15.11 15.01
N PRO A 158 8.08 -15.73 15.63
CA PRO A 158 9.48 -15.32 15.52
C PRO A 158 10.01 -15.24 14.08
N TYR A 159 9.43 -15.99 13.15
CA TYR A 159 9.79 -16.01 11.74
C TYR A 159 9.33 -14.77 10.96
N CYS A 160 8.23 -14.10 11.36
CA CYS A 160 7.86 -12.79 10.81
C CYS A 160 8.87 -11.71 11.24
N GLN A 161 9.47 -11.85 12.42
CA GLN A 161 10.38 -10.85 13.01
C GLN A 161 11.75 -10.79 12.32
N ARG A 162 12.17 -11.88 11.65
CA ARG A 162 13.50 -12.00 11.03
C ARG A 162 13.62 -11.21 9.73
N ALA A 163 12.53 -11.07 8.97
CA ALA A 163 12.45 -10.20 7.80
C ALA A 163 12.72 -8.73 8.17
N TYR A 164 12.29 -8.31 9.37
CA TYR A 164 12.46 -6.94 9.88
C TYR A 164 13.91 -6.58 10.27
N ARG A 165 14.78 -7.57 10.51
CA ARG A 165 16.17 -7.33 10.98
C ARG A 165 17.18 -7.13 9.85
N ARG A 166 16.87 -7.49 8.59
CA ARG A 166 17.80 -7.32 7.47
C ARG A 166 17.45 -6.09 6.65
N GLY A 167 17.85 -4.93 7.19
CA GLY A 167 18.13 -3.74 6.40
C GLY A 167 19.44 -3.84 5.59
N SER A 168 20.14 -4.96 5.65
CA SER A 168 21.32 -5.23 4.82
C SER A 168 20.88 -5.95 3.55
N PRO A 169 21.23 -5.43 2.36
CA PRO A 169 20.87 -6.07 1.12
C PRO A 169 21.46 -7.48 0.99
N PRO A 170 20.78 -8.37 0.26
CA PRO A 170 21.41 -9.61 -0.17
C PRO A 170 22.66 -9.27 -0.97
N LYS A 171 23.80 -9.90 -0.64
CA LYS A 171 25.02 -9.79 -1.45
C LYS A 171 24.67 -10.14 -2.90
N PRO A 172 25.13 -9.37 -3.90
CA PRO A 172 24.99 -9.77 -5.30
C PRO A 172 25.67 -11.12 -5.51
N PHE A 173 24.95 -12.02 -6.19
CA PHE A 173 25.47 -13.32 -6.61
C PHE A 173 26.68 -13.09 -7.54
N GLY A 174 27.86 -13.62 -7.20
CA GLY A 174 28.99 -13.65 -8.13
C GLY A 174 30.41 -13.51 -7.58
N GLU A 175 30.64 -13.29 -6.28
CA GLU A 175 32.01 -13.35 -5.77
C GLU A 175 32.42 -14.80 -5.43
N PRO A 176 33.43 -15.37 -6.11
CA PRO A 176 33.96 -16.66 -5.73
C PRO A 176 34.56 -16.56 -4.33
N SER A 177 34.17 -17.51 -3.48
CA SER A 177 34.81 -17.80 -2.19
C SER A 177 36.32 -17.98 -2.40
N GLY A 178 37.07 -16.91 -2.16
CA GLY A 178 38.51 -16.93 -2.11
C GLY A 178 38.96 -17.70 -0.88
N LYS A 179 39.44 -18.92 -1.11
CA LYS A 179 40.23 -19.70 -0.16
C LYS A 179 41.46 -18.91 0.27
N ARG A 180 41.60 -18.61 1.55
CA ARG A 180 42.68 -19.05 2.47
C ARG A 180 42.53 -18.35 3.81
#